data_AF-A0A6L8BIZ0-F1
#
_entry.id   AF-A0A6L8BIZ0-F1
#
_cell.length_a   1.000
_cell.length_b   1.000
_cell.length_c   1.000
_cell.angle_alpha   90.00
_cell.angle_beta   90.00
_cell.angle_gamma   90.00
#
_symmetry.space_group_name_H-M   'P 1'
#
loop_
_entity.id
_entity.type
_entity.pdbx_description
1 polymer ?
#
loop_
_entity_poly.entity_id
_entity_poly.type
_entity_poly.pdbx_seq_one_letter_code
_entity_poly.pdbx_strand_id
1 'polypeptide(L)'
;MRLLKFIPILLPAAFAHAIHAHHGTVTNPLLYQTELLELEGEIVEVFWRNPHARAKLRVVDESGAEALWELEFGPNPRRLENMGLSERHLFGTVRVAGFVSRINPQSLGLLHILMPDGREYVQGAGREMLWSNDRLVEQPERIDPARALVEAREAEGIFRSWDNHAGPWFAGALQEVEYTERGAELNAAYEPLTDNRQLHCEHGMPDAMFDPRPMGIFREGEDIRIQLVQYDIQRLIHMGEPDPNPEPSNVGYSVGSWDGDTLLVTTTHVDWPYYSDHGTPQSDQARYDETFRVVGEGGEPVLHYAITISDPVVFPEPLHFEYTRTPLPGYEFRPYGCTAEWEDFAG
;
A
#
# COMPACT_ATOMS: atom_id res chain seq x y z
N MET A 1 3.44 -8.42 -64.23
CA MET A 1 2.64 -8.61 -63.01
C MET A 1 3.58 -9.08 -61.90
N ARG A 2 4.13 -8.14 -61.11
CA ARG A 2 5.03 -8.46 -59.99
C ARG A 2 4.17 -8.75 -58.76
N LEU A 3 4.20 -9.97 -58.25
CA LEU A 3 3.55 -10.33 -56.99
C LEU A 3 4.29 -9.67 -55.83
N LEU A 4 3.64 -8.75 -55.12
CA LEU A 4 4.07 -8.30 -53.80
C LEU A 4 3.85 -9.43 -52.80
N LYS A 5 4.94 -9.92 -52.18
CA LYS A 5 4.87 -10.79 -51.00
C LYS A 5 4.54 -9.92 -49.79
N PHE A 6 3.36 -10.10 -49.22
CA PHE A 6 3.03 -9.59 -47.90
C PHE A 6 3.85 -10.35 -46.85
N ILE A 7 4.75 -9.64 -46.18
CA ILE A 7 5.40 -10.12 -44.95
C ILE A 7 4.47 -9.69 -43.81
N PRO A 8 3.90 -10.62 -43.02
CA PRO A 8 3.14 -10.25 -41.84
C PRO A 8 4.12 -9.68 -40.81
N ILE A 9 3.95 -8.41 -40.47
CA ILE A 9 4.59 -7.80 -39.31
C ILE A 9 3.89 -8.41 -38.09
N LEU A 10 4.56 -9.35 -37.41
CA LEU A 10 4.19 -9.74 -36.06
C LEU A 10 4.42 -8.52 -35.17
N LEU A 11 3.33 -7.86 -34.75
CA LEU A 11 3.39 -6.99 -33.57
C LEU A 11 3.75 -7.87 -32.37
N PRO A 12 4.75 -7.50 -31.56
CA PRO A 12 4.95 -8.16 -30.29
C PRO A 12 3.71 -7.90 -29.44
N ALA A 13 3.09 -8.98 -28.96
CA ALA A 13 2.05 -8.88 -27.95
C ALA A 13 2.67 -8.18 -26.74
N ALA A 14 2.27 -6.93 -26.50
CA ALA A 14 2.54 -6.26 -25.24
C ALA A 14 1.79 -7.06 -24.17
N PHE A 15 2.51 -7.93 -23.47
CA PHE A 15 2.03 -8.47 -22.20
C PHE A 15 1.87 -7.26 -21.28
N ALA A 16 0.61 -6.83 -21.11
CA ALA A 16 0.23 -5.97 -20.01
C ALA A 16 0.56 -6.75 -18.74
N HIS A 17 1.75 -6.49 -18.19
CA HIS A 17 2.09 -6.92 -16.85
C HIS A 17 1.08 -6.19 -15.97
N ALA A 18 0.11 -6.93 -15.43
CA ALA A 18 -0.73 -6.43 -14.38
C ALA A 18 0.23 -6.04 -13.26
N ILE A 19 0.41 -4.73 -13.05
CA ILE A 19 1.22 -4.22 -11.98
C ILE A 19 0.45 -4.54 -10.71
N HIS A 20 0.83 -5.64 -10.06
CA HIS A 20 0.30 -6.03 -8.77
C HIS A 20 0.94 -5.09 -7.77
N ALA A 21 0.14 -4.17 -7.24
CA ALA A 21 0.64 -3.26 -6.23
C ALA A 21 -0.38 -3.01 -5.11
N HIS A 22 0.20 -2.97 -3.91
CA HIS A 22 -0.26 -2.54 -2.59
C HIS A 22 -0.54 -3.68 -1.59
N HIS A 23 0.42 -3.86 -0.66
CA HIS A 23 0.43 -4.72 0.55
C HIS A 23 -0.58 -5.87 0.54
N GLY A 24 -0.13 -7.03 0.03
CA GLY A 24 -0.90 -8.26 0.13
C GLY A 24 -2.33 -8.17 -0.40
N THR A 25 -2.53 -7.65 -1.62
CA THR A 25 -3.87 -7.68 -2.23
C THR A 25 -4.44 -9.10 -2.18
N VAL A 26 -5.77 -9.21 -2.11
CA VAL A 26 -6.51 -10.48 -2.23
C VAL A 26 -6.31 -11.21 -3.57
N THR A 27 -5.44 -10.67 -4.44
CA THR A 27 -5.00 -11.24 -5.72
C THR A 27 -3.51 -11.54 -5.76
N ASN A 28 -2.75 -11.33 -4.68
CA ASN A 28 -1.32 -11.60 -4.63
C ASN A 28 -1.08 -13.12 -4.71
N PRO A 29 -0.42 -13.63 -5.78
CA PRO A 29 -0.24 -15.07 -5.97
C PRO A 29 0.68 -15.72 -4.93
N LEU A 30 1.49 -14.93 -4.21
CA LEU A 30 2.29 -15.40 -3.08
C LEU A 30 1.44 -15.71 -1.85
N LEU A 31 0.31 -15.01 -1.67
CA LEU A 31 -0.56 -15.12 -0.50
C LEU A 31 -1.86 -15.88 -0.78
N TYR A 32 -2.28 -15.94 -2.05
CA TYR A 32 -3.54 -16.53 -2.46
C TYR A 32 -3.35 -17.54 -3.59
N GLN A 33 -4.25 -18.52 -3.65
CA GLN A 33 -4.38 -19.43 -4.78
C GLN A 33 -4.98 -18.70 -5.99
N THR A 34 -5.13 -19.40 -7.11
CA THR A 34 -5.64 -18.82 -8.37
C THR A 34 -6.98 -19.41 -8.82
N GLU A 35 -7.44 -20.47 -8.17
CA GLU A 35 -8.73 -21.08 -8.48
C GLU A 35 -9.85 -20.31 -7.75
N LEU A 36 -10.87 -19.91 -8.51
CA LEU A 36 -12.01 -19.18 -7.98
C LEU A 36 -12.90 -20.16 -7.19
N LEU A 37 -13.14 -19.85 -5.92
CA LEU A 37 -14.10 -20.55 -5.07
C LEU A 37 -15.35 -19.67 -4.89
N GLU A 38 -16.53 -20.22 -5.15
CA GLU A 38 -17.83 -19.60 -4.86
C GLU A 38 -18.44 -20.22 -3.60
N LEU A 39 -18.95 -19.39 -2.69
CA LEU A 39 -19.65 -19.81 -1.49
C LEU A 39 -20.93 -18.99 -1.31
N GLU A 40 -21.94 -19.60 -0.69
CA GLU A 40 -23.16 -18.93 -0.23
C GLU A 40 -23.35 -19.25 1.25
N GLY A 41 -23.71 -18.25 2.04
CA GLY A 41 -23.82 -18.41 3.48
C GLY A 41 -24.29 -17.15 4.20
N GLU A 42 -24.28 -17.18 5.52
CA GLU A 42 -24.68 -16.07 6.38
C GLU A 42 -23.45 -15.39 7.01
N ILE A 43 -23.36 -14.07 6.93
CA ILE A 43 -22.35 -13.31 7.67
C ILE A 43 -22.73 -13.25 9.15
N VAL A 44 -21.83 -13.74 10.00
CA VAL A 44 -22.07 -13.89 11.45
C VAL A 44 -21.23 -12.94 12.30
N GLU A 45 -20.14 -12.43 11.73
CA GLU A 45 -19.23 -11.51 12.42
C GLU A 45 -18.54 -10.62 11.38
N VAL A 46 -18.28 -9.36 11.75
CA VAL A 46 -17.56 -8.40 10.90
C VAL A 46 -16.46 -7.75 11.73
N PHE A 47 -15.26 -7.70 11.16
CA PHE A 47 -14.09 -7.06 11.72
C PHE A 47 -13.73 -5.83 10.87
N TRP A 48 -14.12 -4.64 11.32
CA TRP A 48 -13.96 -3.38 10.58
C TRP A 48 -12.74 -2.59 11.04
N ARG A 49 -11.56 -3.21 10.87
CA ARG A 49 -10.27 -2.59 11.19
C ARG A 49 -9.35 -2.60 9.98
N ASN A 50 -8.34 -1.75 10.02
CA ASN A 50 -7.26 -1.79 9.06
C ASN A 50 -6.37 -3.03 9.32
N PRO A 51 -5.65 -3.57 8.33
CA PRO A 51 -5.47 -3.00 7.00
C PRO A 51 -6.66 -3.28 6.06
N HIS A 52 -7.37 -4.39 6.27
CA HIS A 52 -8.51 -4.83 5.49
C HIS A 52 -9.70 -5.15 6.39
N ALA A 53 -10.90 -4.74 5.95
CA ALA A 53 -12.11 -5.24 6.60
C ALA A 53 -12.22 -6.74 6.37
N ARG A 54 -12.72 -7.47 7.36
CA ARG A 54 -12.93 -8.91 7.28
C ARG A 54 -14.31 -9.31 7.78
N ALA A 55 -14.80 -10.48 7.38
CA ALA A 55 -16.07 -11.02 7.84
C ALA A 55 -16.00 -12.55 8.03
N LYS A 56 -16.74 -13.11 8.99
CA LYS A 56 -16.92 -14.56 9.11
C LYS A 56 -18.22 -14.97 8.43
N LEU A 57 -18.13 -15.90 7.50
CA LEU A 57 -19.23 -16.49 6.75
C LEU A 57 -19.49 -17.91 7.27
N ARG A 58 -20.72 -18.16 7.74
CA ARG A 58 -21.20 -19.51 8.01
C ARG A 58 -21.78 -20.11 6.74
N VAL A 59 -21.19 -21.21 6.29
CA VAL A 59 -21.65 -22.02 5.17
C VAL A 59 -22.20 -23.34 5.72
N VAL A 60 -23.33 -23.79 5.19
CA VAL A 60 -23.93 -25.08 5.54
C VAL A 60 -23.93 -25.95 4.28
N ASP A 61 -23.30 -27.12 4.34
CA ASP A 61 -23.26 -28.04 3.20
C ASP A 61 -24.55 -28.87 3.06
N GLU A 62 -24.63 -29.68 1.99
CA GLU A 62 -25.78 -30.56 1.73
C GLU A 62 -26.05 -31.60 2.84
N SER A 63 -25.03 -31.92 3.65
CA SER A 63 -25.15 -32.84 4.78
C SER A 63 -25.67 -32.16 6.06
N GLY A 64 -25.78 -30.82 6.04
CA GLY A 64 -26.11 -30.00 7.19
C GLY A 64 -24.92 -29.70 8.09
N ALA A 65 -23.68 -29.99 7.65
CA ALA A 65 -22.49 -29.64 8.39
C ALA A 65 -22.16 -28.15 8.19
N GLU A 66 -21.82 -27.48 9.28
CA GLU A 66 -21.44 -26.07 9.25
C GLU A 66 -19.92 -25.91 9.10
N ALA A 67 -19.52 -24.94 8.28
CA ALA A 67 -18.14 -24.47 8.16
C ALA A 67 -18.11 -22.94 8.30
N LEU A 68 -17.10 -22.43 9.02
CA LEU A 68 -16.82 -21.00 9.09
C LEU A 68 -15.67 -20.66 8.14
N TRP A 69 -15.88 -19.61 7.35
CA TRP A 69 -14.91 -19.04 6.44
C TRP A 69 -14.62 -17.59 6.82
N GLU A 70 -13.35 -17.22 6.83
CA GLU A 70 -12.95 -15.81 6.90
C GLU A 70 -12.95 -15.21 5.49
N LEU A 71 -13.50 -14.01 5.36
CA LEU A 71 -13.51 -13.24 4.12
C LEU A 71 -12.66 -12.00 4.34
N GLU A 72 -11.67 -11.77 3.47
CA GLU A 72 -10.83 -10.58 3.51
C GLU A 72 -11.15 -9.67 2.32
N PHE A 73 -11.48 -8.40 2.59
CA PHE A 73 -11.69 -7.42 1.53
C PHE A 73 -10.35 -6.87 1.02
N GLY A 74 -10.21 -6.67 -0.30
CA GLY A 74 -9.08 -5.93 -0.85
C GLY A 74 -8.99 -4.45 -0.41
N PRO A 75 -10.09 -3.68 -0.32
CA PRO A 75 -10.06 -2.32 0.19
C PRO A 75 -10.07 -2.28 1.72
N ASN A 76 -9.43 -1.24 2.25
CA ASN A 76 -9.53 -0.92 3.66
C ASN A 76 -10.93 -0.40 4.06
N PRO A 77 -11.28 -0.38 5.36
CA PRO A 77 -12.58 0.07 5.84
C PRO A 77 -13.01 1.44 5.33
N ARG A 78 -12.08 2.41 5.26
CA ARG A 78 -12.38 3.76 4.78
C ARG A 78 -12.78 3.79 3.30
N ARG A 79 -12.13 2.99 2.46
CA ARG A 79 -12.54 2.87 1.04
C ARG A 79 -13.92 2.23 0.92
N LEU A 80 -14.26 1.26 1.78
CA LEU A 80 -15.61 0.71 1.83
C LEU A 80 -16.65 1.74 2.31
N GLU A 81 -16.32 2.59 3.28
CA GLU A 81 -17.16 3.71 3.71
C GLU A 81 -17.40 4.72 2.58
N ASN A 82 -16.37 5.01 1.77
CA ASN A 82 -16.50 5.82 0.56
C ASN A 82 -17.37 5.18 -0.54
N MET A 83 -17.62 3.87 -0.47
CA MET A 83 -18.63 3.15 -1.28
C MET A 83 -20.03 3.18 -0.63
N GLY A 84 -20.20 3.88 0.50
CA GLY A 84 -21.44 3.94 1.27
C GLY A 84 -21.66 2.71 2.15
N LEU A 85 -20.62 1.91 2.42
CA LEU A 85 -20.71 0.74 3.28
C LEU A 85 -20.35 1.03 4.75
N SER A 86 -20.72 0.07 5.57
CA SER A 86 -20.39 -0.07 6.99
C SER A 86 -20.73 -1.51 7.37
N GLU A 87 -20.23 -1.98 8.49
CA GLU A 87 -20.41 -3.35 8.99
C GLU A 87 -21.84 -3.89 8.82
N ARG A 88 -22.85 -3.07 9.18
CA ARG A 88 -24.27 -3.45 9.14
C ARG A 88 -24.76 -3.94 7.78
N HIS A 89 -24.15 -3.48 6.69
CA HIS A 89 -24.59 -3.84 5.34
C HIS A 89 -24.12 -5.23 4.92
N LEU A 90 -23.16 -5.82 5.64
CA LEU A 90 -22.65 -7.16 5.34
C LEU A 90 -23.49 -8.27 6.00
N PHE A 91 -24.17 -7.98 7.11
CA PHE A 91 -24.95 -9.01 7.83
C PHE A 91 -26.15 -9.51 7.03
N GLY A 92 -26.30 -10.83 6.99
CA GLY A 92 -27.35 -11.53 6.25
C GLY A 92 -26.78 -12.59 5.32
N THR A 93 -27.64 -13.15 4.46
CA THR A 93 -27.22 -14.12 3.44
C THR A 93 -26.53 -13.41 2.28
N VAL A 94 -25.34 -13.91 1.93
CA VAL A 94 -24.49 -13.36 0.86
C VAL A 94 -24.00 -14.46 -0.06
N ARG A 95 -23.62 -14.07 -1.29
CA ARG A 95 -22.85 -14.91 -2.21
C ARG A 95 -21.49 -14.29 -2.39
N VAL A 96 -20.43 -15.09 -2.27
CA VAL A 96 -19.05 -14.61 -2.32
C VAL A 96 -18.23 -15.44 -3.28
N ALA A 97 -17.27 -14.79 -3.94
CA ALA A 97 -16.31 -15.48 -4.78
C ALA A 97 -14.93 -14.88 -4.59
N GLY A 98 -13.91 -15.73 -4.56
CA GLY A 98 -12.56 -15.27 -4.28
C GLY A 98 -11.52 -16.37 -4.40
N PHE A 99 -10.32 -16.07 -3.92
CA PHE A 99 -9.20 -16.98 -3.91
C PHE A 99 -8.89 -17.46 -2.50
N VAL A 100 -8.67 -18.76 -2.33
CA VAL A 100 -8.32 -19.34 -1.03
C VAL A 100 -6.93 -18.86 -0.62
N SER A 101 -6.79 -18.41 0.63
CA SER A 101 -5.50 -18.00 1.19
C SER A 101 -4.54 -19.19 1.30
N ARG A 102 -3.25 -18.92 1.10
CA ARG A 102 -2.14 -19.85 1.33
C ARG A 102 -1.70 -19.85 2.80
N ILE A 103 -2.10 -18.84 3.57
CA ILE A 103 -1.84 -18.72 5.02
C ILE A 103 -2.90 -19.52 5.79
N ASN A 104 -4.18 -19.28 5.50
CA ASN A 104 -5.30 -19.95 6.15
C ASN A 104 -6.22 -20.59 5.08
N PRO A 105 -6.31 -21.93 5.00
CA PRO A 105 -7.15 -22.60 3.99
C PRO A 105 -8.65 -22.41 4.19
N GLN A 106 -9.09 -21.83 5.32
CA GLN A 106 -10.47 -21.41 5.57
C GLN A 106 -10.65 -19.89 5.44
N SER A 107 -9.73 -19.20 4.76
CA SER A 107 -9.84 -17.78 4.43
C SER A 107 -9.91 -17.56 2.92
N LEU A 108 -10.72 -16.59 2.52
CA LEU A 108 -10.98 -16.22 1.13
C LEU A 108 -10.62 -14.75 0.92
N GLY A 109 -9.66 -14.51 0.02
CA GLY A 109 -9.41 -13.20 -0.56
C GLY A 109 -10.56 -12.83 -1.48
N LEU A 110 -11.37 -11.85 -1.07
CA LEU A 110 -12.67 -11.58 -1.67
C LEU A 110 -12.54 -10.81 -2.99
N LEU A 111 -13.04 -11.41 -4.07
CA LEU A 111 -13.17 -10.74 -5.37
C LEU A 111 -14.58 -10.24 -5.63
N HIS A 112 -15.58 -10.97 -5.14
CA HIS A 112 -17.00 -10.66 -5.28
C HIS A 112 -17.71 -10.87 -3.95
N ILE A 113 -18.62 -9.96 -3.62
CA ILE A 113 -19.69 -10.22 -2.65
C ILE A 113 -20.99 -9.58 -3.13
N LEU A 114 -22.02 -10.42 -3.29
CA LEU A 114 -23.40 -9.98 -3.42
C LEU A 114 -23.97 -9.82 -2.01
N MET A 115 -24.28 -8.58 -1.63
CA MET A 115 -24.86 -8.26 -0.33
C MET A 115 -26.38 -8.48 -0.32
N PRO A 116 -27.03 -8.50 0.87
CA PRO A 116 -28.47 -8.77 0.99
C PRO A 116 -29.36 -7.74 0.29
N ASP A 117 -28.87 -6.52 0.07
CA ASP A 117 -29.60 -5.46 -0.63
C ASP A 117 -29.50 -5.54 -2.17
N GLY A 118 -28.80 -6.55 -2.69
CA GLY A 118 -28.65 -6.81 -4.12
C GLY A 118 -27.48 -6.09 -4.80
N ARG A 119 -26.74 -5.24 -4.08
CA ARG A 119 -25.52 -4.61 -4.60
C ARG A 119 -24.34 -5.58 -4.55
N GLU A 120 -23.45 -5.48 -5.53
CA GLU A 120 -22.24 -6.31 -5.63
C GLU A 120 -20.97 -5.45 -5.48
N TYR A 121 -20.12 -5.82 -4.52
CA TYR A 121 -18.74 -5.35 -4.49
C TYR A 121 -17.89 -6.23 -5.40
N VAL A 122 -17.07 -5.60 -6.24
CA VAL A 122 -16.16 -6.28 -7.18
C VAL A 122 -14.76 -5.68 -7.08
N GLN A 123 -13.78 -6.52 -6.73
CA GLN A 123 -12.38 -6.13 -6.64
C GLN A 123 -11.79 -5.87 -8.04
N GLY A 124 -11.32 -4.64 -8.23
CA GLY A 124 -10.66 -4.17 -9.46
C GLY A 124 -11.65 -3.58 -10.49
N ALA A 125 -11.33 -2.40 -11.03
CA ALA A 125 -12.23 -1.65 -11.90
C ALA A 125 -12.66 -2.39 -13.18
N GLY A 126 -11.79 -3.25 -13.74
CA GLY A 126 -12.03 -3.96 -15.00
C GLY A 126 -12.67 -5.35 -14.87
N ARG A 127 -13.04 -5.79 -13.67
CA ARG A 127 -13.63 -7.12 -13.45
C ARG A 127 -15.17 -7.06 -13.63
N GLU A 128 -15.71 -8.01 -14.38
CA GLU A 128 -17.15 -8.16 -14.60
C GLU A 128 -17.86 -8.63 -13.32
N MET A 129 -19.11 -8.22 -13.09
CA MET A 129 -19.95 -8.71 -11.99
C MET A 129 -20.39 -10.16 -12.24
N LEU A 130 -20.60 -10.93 -11.17
CA LEU A 130 -21.07 -12.32 -11.27
C LEU A 130 -22.59 -12.45 -11.12
N TRP A 131 -23.21 -11.63 -10.28
CA TRP A 131 -24.60 -11.89 -9.84
C TRP A 131 -25.52 -10.68 -9.90
N SER A 132 -24.97 -9.46 -9.90
CA SER A 132 -25.76 -8.23 -9.97
C SER A 132 -25.45 -7.39 -11.21
N ASN A 133 -26.29 -6.37 -11.43
CA ASN A 133 -26.02 -5.26 -12.33
C ASN A 133 -25.80 -3.94 -11.56
N ASP A 134 -25.86 -3.97 -10.23
CA ASP A 134 -25.66 -2.82 -9.34
C ASP A 134 -24.31 -2.93 -8.62
N ARG A 135 -23.29 -2.31 -9.21
CA ARG A 135 -21.92 -2.32 -8.71
C ARG A 135 -21.75 -1.27 -7.62
N LEU A 136 -21.09 -1.64 -6.53
CA LEU A 136 -20.55 -0.64 -5.60
C LEU A 136 -19.44 0.19 -6.24
N VAL A 137 -19.63 1.51 -6.20
CA VAL A 137 -18.69 2.49 -6.73
C VAL A 137 -18.15 3.33 -5.59
N GLU A 138 -16.83 3.45 -5.52
CA GLU A 138 -16.17 4.33 -4.57
C GLU A 138 -16.38 5.79 -4.98
N GLN A 139 -16.78 6.60 -4.02
CA GLN A 139 -16.84 8.04 -4.20
C GLN A 139 -15.52 8.69 -3.76
N PRO A 140 -15.11 9.80 -4.41
CA PRO A 140 -13.99 10.59 -3.93
C PRO A 140 -14.19 10.98 -2.46
N GLU A 141 -13.10 10.96 -1.72
CA GLU A 141 -13.15 11.37 -0.32
C GLU A 141 -13.63 12.82 -0.19
N ARG A 142 -14.53 13.04 0.78
CA ARG A 142 -15.05 14.38 1.05
C ARG A 142 -14.06 15.18 1.90
N ILE A 143 -13.26 16.02 1.24
CA ILE A 143 -12.44 17.03 1.89
C ILE A 143 -13.30 18.18 2.41
N ASP A 144 -13.02 18.65 3.63
CA ASP A 144 -13.66 19.85 4.20
C ASP A 144 -13.14 21.11 3.48
N PRO A 145 -14.00 21.86 2.75
CA PRO A 145 -13.58 23.05 2.02
C PRO A 145 -13.00 24.14 2.91
N ALA A 146 -13.46 24.26 4.17
CA ALA A 146 -12.96 25.28 5.09
C ALA A 146 -11.52 24.94 5.53
N ARG A 147 -11.27 23.68 5.87
CA ARG A 147 -9.93 23.19 6.23
C ARG A 147 -8.97 23.30 5.04
N ALA A 148 -9.43 22.92 3.85
CA ALA A 148 -8.64 23.03 2.62
C ALA A 148 -8.23 24.49 2.34
N LEU A 149 -9.15 25.45 2.54
CA LEU A 149 -8.85 26.86 2.34
C LEU A 149 -7.82 27.41 3.34
N VAL A 150 -7.87 26.97 4.61
CA VAL A 150 -6.90 27.37 5.63
C VAL A 150 -5.52 26.83 5.28
N GLU A 151 -5.41 25.52 5.05
CA GLU A 151 -4.14 24.89 4.72
C GLU A 151 -3.53 25.48 3.44
N ALA A 152 -4.33 25.68 2.38
CA ALA A 152 -3.83 26.27 1.13
C ALA A 152 -3.27 27.69 1.29
N ARG A 153 -3.74 28.47 2.28
CA ARG A 153 -3.24 29.83 2.57
C ARG A 153 -1.97 29.83 3.40
N GLU A 154 -1.81 28.84 4.27
CA GLU A 154 -0.69 28.74 5.21
C GLU A 154 0.46 27.88 4.67
N ALA A 155 0.20 27.09 3.63
CA ALA A 155 1.17 26.16 3.07
C ALA A 155 2.41 26.86 2.48
N GLU A 156 3.56 26.64 3.10
CA GLU A 156 4.86 27.19 2.73
C GLU A 156 5.77 26.06 2.24
N GLY A 157 6.29 26.15 1.02
CA GLY A 157 7.17 25.11 0.46
C GLY A 157 6.59 23.72 0.62
N ILE A 158 7.38 22.79 1.17
CA ILE A 158 7.00 21.38 1.37
C ILE A 158 5.96 21.16 2.49
N PHE A 159 5.71 22.14 3.36
CA PHE A 159 4.91 21.98 4.58
C PHE A 159 3.40 22.03 4.29
N ARG A 160 2.84 20.86 3.98
CA ARG A 160 1.43 20.63 3.69
C ARG A 160 1.13 19.12 3.57
N SER A 161 -0.14 18.81 3.32
CA SER A 161 -0.62 17.50 2.93
C SER A 161 -0.44 17.28 1.43
N TRP A 162 0.08 16.11 1.08
CA TRP A 162 0.35 15.66 -0.28
C TRP A 162 -0.47 14.39 -0.55
N ASP A 163 -1.14 14.35 -1.69
CA ASP A 163 -1.92 13.22 -2.17
C ASP A 163 -1.03 12.10 -2.73
N ASN A 164 -1.68 11.14 -3.38
CA ASN A 164 -1.08 10.09 -4.18
C ASN A 164 0.05 10.61 -5.09
N HIS A 165 1.08 9.77 -5.23
CA HIS A 165 2.16 10.04 -6.17
C HIS A 165 1.83 9.52 -7.58
N ALA A 166 2.41 10.14 -8.61
CA ALA A 166 2.40 9.63 -9.97
C ALA A 166 3.74 8.93 -10.26
N GLY A 167 3.72 7.65 -10.69
CA GLY A 167 4.92 6.92 -11.06
C GLY A 167 4.76 5.39 -11.06
N PRO A 168 5.75 4.64 -11.58
CA PRO A 168 5.82 3.20 -11.41
C PRO A 168 6.03 2.86 -9.93
N TRP A 169 5.49 1.73 -9.52
CA TRP A 169 5.54 1.26 -8.14
C TRP A 169 6.95 0.86 -7.74
N PHE A 170 7.37 1.27 -6.54
CA PHE A 170 8.71 1.00 -6.01
C PHE A 170 9.03 -0.49 -5.95
N ALA A 171 8.15 -1.30 -5.34
CA ALA A 171 8.30 -2.74 -5.27
C ALA A 171 8.42 -3.40 -6.66
N GLY A 172 7.69 -2.90 -7.67
CA GLY A 172 7.80 -3.38 -9.04
C GLY A 172 9.15 -3.02 -9.68
N ALA A 173 9.62 -1.79 -9.44
CA ALA A 173 10.92 -1.34 -9.95
C ALA A 173 12.10 -2.13 -9.35
N LEU A 174 11.95 -2.65 -8.12
CA LEU A 174 12.94 -3.50 -7.47
C LEU A 174 13.01 -4.94 -8.02
N GLN A 175 12.03 -5.39 -8.80
CA GLN A 175 12.09 -6.75 -9.37
C GLN A 175 13.11 -6.88 -10.51
N GLU A 176 13.52 -5.76 -11.10
CA GLU A 176 14.44 -5.73 -12.26
C GLU A 176 15.88 -5.33 -11.87
N VAL A 177 16.17 -5.16 -10.58
CA VAL A 177 17.49 -4.71 -10.12
C VAL A 177 18.48 -5.86 -10.03
N GLU A 178 19.76 -5.54 -10.24
CA GLU A 178 20.84 -6.48 -10.03
C GLU A 178 21.20 -6.58 -8.55
N TYR A 179 21.39 -7.80 -8.05
CA TYR A 179 21.88 -8.06 -6.70
C TYR A 179 23.37 -8.36 -6.70
N THR A 180 24.03 -8.07 -5.57
CA THR A 180 25.30 -8.73 -5.24
C THR A 180 25.08 -10.23 -5.03
N GLU A 181 26.16 -11.02 -4.93
CA GLU A 181 26.07 -12.44 -4.54
C GLU A 181 25.33 -12.60 -3.21
N ARG A 182 25.65 -11.76 -2.22
CA ARG A 182 25.01 -11.81 -0.90
C ARG A 182 23.53 -11.38 -0.95
N GLY A 183 23.20 -10.35 -1.74
CA GLY A 183 21.83 -9.91 -1.95
C GLY A 183 20.96 -11.01 -2.58
N ALA A 184 21.51 -11.72 -3.57
CA ALA A 184 20.81 -12.83 -4.22
C ALA A 184 20.58 -14.01 -3.27
N GLU A 185 21.57 -14.36 -2.43
CA GLU A 185 21.42 -15.39 -1.39
C GLU A 185 20.29 -15.04 -0.40
N LEU A 186 20.27 -13.80 0.08
CA LEU A 186 19.26 -13.32 1.02
C LEU A 186 17.86 -13.28 0.40
N ASN A 187 17.75 -12.81 -0.85
CA ASN A 187 16.48 -12.78 -1.57
C ASN A 187 15.93 -14.20 -1.80
N ALA A 188 16.78 -15.17 -2.15
CA ALA A 188 16.37 -16.56 -2.34
C ALA A 188 15.94 -17.26 -1.04
N ALA A 189 16.29 -16.71 0.11
CA ALA A 189 15.90 -17.23 1.42
C ALA A 189 14.57 -16.65 1.95
N TYR A 190 13.98 -15.68 1.25
CA TYR A 190 12.73 -15.06 1.66
C TYR A 190 11.54 -16.02 1.53
N GLU A 191 10.80 -16.18 2.62
CA GLU A 191 9.56 -16.96 2.67
C GLU A 191 8.35 -16.02 2.87
N PRO A 192 7.57 -15.72 1.81
CA PRO A 192 6.53 -14.68 1.86
C PRO A 192 5.46 -14.86 2.93
N LEU A 193 5.19 -16.11 3.34
CA LEU A 193 4.15 -16.41 4.33
C LEU A 193 4.60 -16.20 5.78
N THR A 194 5.91 -16.19 6.04
CA THR A 194 6.48 -16.06 7.39
C THR A 194 7.30 -14.80 7.57
N ASP A 195 7.91 -14.31 6.51
CA ASP A 195 8.88 -13.21 6.57
C ASP A 195 8.24 -11.87 6.21
N ASN A 196 7.05 -11.87 5.59
CA ASN A 196 6.33 -10.65 5.26
C ASN A 196 5.75 -9.98 6.53
N ARG A 197 6.54 -9.08 7.09
CA ARG A 197 6.21 -8.28 8.29
C ARG A 197 4.93 -7.45 8.16
N GLN A 198 4.49 -7.12 6.95
CA GLN A 198 3.25 -6.37 6.74
C GLN A 198 2.00 -7.18 7.12
N LEU A 199 2.08 -8.53 7.11
CA LEU A 199 1.04 -9.40 7.65
C LEU A 199 0.81 -9.19 9.15
N HIS A 200 1.76 -8.55 9.84
CA HIS A 200 1.73 -8.25 11.28
C HIS A 200 1.55 -6.75 11.57
N CYS A 201 1.04 -5.98 10.61
CA CYS A 201 0.87 -4.53 10.76
C CYS A 201 2.18 -3.75 10.99
N GLU A 202 3.31 -4.28 10.56
CA GLU A 202 4.61 -3.63 10.61
C GLU A 202 5.00 -3.12 9.20
N HIS A 203 5.67 -1.97 9.13
CA HIS A 203 6.17 -1.41 7.88
C HIS A 203 7.32 -0.43 8.15
N GLY A 204 8.31 -0.34 7.27
CA GLY A 204 9.42 0.60 7.40
C GLY A 204 9.93 1.20 6.08
N MET A 205 11.08 1.87 6.19
CA MET A 205 11.78 2.53 5.09
C MET A 205 12.45 1.52 4.15
N PRO A 206 12.61 1.88 2.87
CA PRO A 206 12.12 3.09 2.23
C PRO A 206 10.71 2.93 1.65
N ASP A 207 10.18 1.70 1.60
CA ASP A 207 8.90 1.34 0.98
C ASP A 207 7.73 2.18 1.54
N ALA A 208 7.75 2.52 2.83
CA ALA A 208 6.76 3.41 3.45
C ALA A 208 6.62 4.79 2.76
N MET A 209 7.71 5.34 2.21
CA MET A 209 7.67 6.63 1.50
C MET A 209 7.03 6.53 0.11
N PHE A 210 7.04 5.33 -0.46
CA PHE A 210 6.42 5.01 -1.74
C PHE A 210 4.97 4.53 -1.60
N ASP A 211 4.42 4.57 -0.39
CA ASP A 211 3.00 4.33 -0.17
C ASP A 211 2.18 5.36 -0.97
N PRO A 212 1.24 4.93 -1.82
CA PRO A 212 0.43 5.84 -2.64
C PRO A 212 -0.60 6.62 -1.82
N ARG A 213 -0.71 6.46 -0.50
CA ARG A 213 -1.63 7.19 0.36
C ARG A 213 -1.11 8.60 0.70
N PRO A 214 -2.00 9.46 1.23
CA PRO A 214 -1.62 10.80 1.63
C PRO A 214 -0.45 10.83 2.62
N MET A 215 0.41 11.82 2.43
CA MET A 215 1.59 12.09 3.24
C MET A 215 1.55 13.54 3.71
N GLY A 216 1.79 13.78 5.00
CA GLY A 216 1.88 15.11 5.57
C GLY A 216 3.31 15.45 5.92
N ILE A 217 3.77 16.66 5.59
CA ILE A 217 5.05 17.18 6.05
C ILE A 217 4.76 18.40 6.92
N PHE A 218 5.17 18.34 8.18
CA PHE A 218 4.83 19.34 9.19
C PHE A 218 6.07 19.82 9.93
N ARG A 219 6.07 21.08 10.35
CA ARG A 219 7.07 21.62 11.28
C ARG A 219 6.82 21.03 12.67
N GLU A 220 7.88 20.58 13.34
CA GLU A 220 7.82 20.04 14.70
C GLU A 220 8.94 20.66 15.55
N GLY A 221 8.68 21.85 16.08
CA GLY A 221 9.73 22.65 16.72
C GLY A 221 10.79 23.08 15.71
N GLU A 222 12.04 22.68 15.94
CA GLU A 222 13.16 22.89 15.01
C GLU A 222 13.27 21.78 13.96
N ASP A 223 12.60 20.65 14.19
CA ASP A 223 12.63 19.46 13.34
C ASP A 223 11.45 19.42 12.35
N ILE A 224 11.46 18.42 11.48
CA ILE A 224 10.41 18.20 10.48
C ILE A 224 9.82 16.81 10.69
N ARG A 225 8.50 16.72 10.82
CA ARG A 225 7.79 15.45 10.91
C ARG A 225 7.12 15.12 9.58
N ILE A 226 7.43 13.94 9.05
CA ILE A 226 6.66 13.31 7.98
C ILE A 226 5.67 12.34 8.63
N GLN A 227 4.39 12.48 8.28
CA GLN A 227 3.32 11.61 8.74
C GLN A 227 2.73 10.86 7.55
N LEU A 228 2.76 9.53 7.61
CA LEU A 228 2.16 8.65 6.62
C LEU A 228 0.86 8.10 7.18
N VAL A 229 -0.16 7.98 6.31
CA VAL A 229 -1.46 7.47 6.74
C VAL A 229 -1.36 5.99 7.12
N GLN A 230 -0.66 5.18 6.34
CA GLN A 230 -0.65 3.74 6.56
C GLN A 230 0.27 3.35 7.70
N TYR A 231 -0.19 2.39 8.51
CA TYR A 231 0.50 1.89 9.71
C TYR A 231 0.88 2.97 10.73
N ASP A 232 0.26 4.16 10.66
CA ASP A 232 0.50 5.28 11.56
C ASP A 232 1.99 5.69 11.66
N ILE A 233 2.74 5.53 10.56
CA ILE A 233 4.17 5.81 10.55
C ILE A 233 4.43 7.31 10.69
N GLN A 234 5.31 7.65 11.63
CA GLN A 234 5.86 8.99 11.80
C GLN A 234 7.37 8.92 11.63
N ARG A 235 7.92 9.77 10.75
CA ARG A 235 9.36 9.98 10.60
C ARG A 235 9.71 11.37 11.10
N LEU A 236 10.67 11.45 12.01
CA LEU A 236 11.24 12.72 12.45
C LEU A 236 12.56 12.95 11.71
N ILE A 237 12.70 14.12 11.11
CA ILE A 237 13.92 14.58 10.47
C ILE A 237 14.55 15.62 11.39
N HIS A 238 15.71 15.28 11.92
CA HIS A 238 16.46 16.15 12.82
C HIS A 238 17.21 17.23 12.03
N MET A 239 16.92 18.49 12.31
CA MET A 239 17.52 19.63 11.59
C MET A 239 18.72 20.25 12.34
N GLY A 240 18.93 19.84 13.59
CA GLY A 240 19.99 20.32 14.47
C GLY A 240 21.27 19.47 14.44
N GLU A 241 22.00 19.47 15.56
CA GLU A 241 23.16 18.59 15.73
C GLU A 241 22.69 17.12 15.80
N PRO A 242 23.24 16.22 14.96
CA PRO A 242 22.82 14.84 14.95
C PRO A 242 23.26 14.11 16.22
N ASP A 243 22.45 13.17 16.68
CA ASP A 243 22.85 12.20 17.70
C ASP A 243 24.03 11.38 17.16
N PRO A 244 25.18 11.33 17.85
CA PRO A 244 26.30 10.51 17.41
C PRO A 244 26.04 9.00 17.51
N ASN A 245 25.03 8.55 18.29
CA ASN A 245 24.70 7.14 18.47
C ASN A 245 23.16 6.92 18.44
N PRO A 246 22.51 7.12 17.28
CA PRO A 246 21.07 6.95 17.20
C PRO A 246 20.69 5.46 17.32
N GLU A 247 19.59 5.19 18.03
CA GLU A 247 19.01 3.85 18.08
C GLU A 247 18.37 3.49 16.73
N PRO A 248 18.57 2.26 16.21
CA PRO A 248 17.90 1.80 15.00
C PRO A 248 16.38 1.76 15.13
N SER A 249 15.70 1.94 14.00
CA SER A 249 14.25 1.79 13.91
C SER A 249 13.80 1.40 12.51
N ASN A 250 12.54 1.01 12.37
CA ASN A 250 11.95 0.63 11.08
C ASN A 250 11.97 1.79 10.07
N VAL A 251 12.04 3.03 10.55
CA VAL A 251 12.16 4.24 9.72
C VAL A 251 13.54 4.87 9.74
N GLY A 252 14.47 4.29 10.49
CA GLY A 252 15.83 4.76 10.68
C GLY A 252 15.95 6.06 11.47
N TYR A 253 17.10 6.70 11.31
CA TYR A 253 17.45 7.99 11.87
C TYR A 253 17.74 8.98 10.73
N SER A 254 16.92 10.01 10.61
CA SER A 254 16.97 11.00 9.53
C SER A 254 17.55 12.32 10.01
N VAL A 255 18.56 12.84 9.29
CA VAL A 255 19.18 14.15 9.52
C VAL A 255 18.98 15.02 8.29
N GLY A 256 18.49 16.23 8.50
CA GLY A 256 18.12 17.16 7.44
C GLY A 256 18.99 18.42 7.40
N SER A 257 19.10 19.00 6.21
CA SER A 257 19.65 20.34 5.99
C SER A 257 18.98 21.00 4.79
N TRP A 258 19.03 22.33 4.72
CA TRP A 258 18.46 23.08 3.61
C TRP A 258 19.54 23.51 2.61
N ASP A 259 19.31 23.27 1.32
CA ASP A 259 20.01 23.90 0.21
C ASP A 259 19.00 24.74 -0.59
N GLY A 260 18.99 26.05 -0.34
CA GLY A 260 17.96 26.95 -0.87
C GLY A 260 16.56 26.55 -0.38
N ASP A 261 15.70 26.16 -1.31
CA ASP A 261 14.32 25.71 -1.08
C ASP A 261 14.16 24.17 -1.06
N THR A 262 15.28 23.45 -1.20
CA THR A 262 15.32 21.99 -1.23
C THR A 262 15.77 21.47 0.13
N LEU A 263 14.95 20.59 0.72
CA LEU A 263 15.34 19.85 1.91
C LEU A 263 16.15 18.62 1.48
N LEU A 264 17.39 18.54 1.97
CA LEU A 264 18.27 17.38 1.83
C LEU A 264 18.17 16.55 3.10
N VAL A 265 17.92 15.25 2.98
CA VAL A 265 17.82 14.34 4.14
C VAL A 265 18.71 13.13 3.92
N THR A 266 19.48 12.78 4.94
CA THR A 266 20.19 11.51 5.02
C THR A 266 19.52 10.64 6.07
N THR A 267 19.16 9.41 5.71
CA THR A 267 18.61 8.41 6.63
C THR A 267 19.55 7.20 6.72
N THR A 268 19.81 6.73 7.95
CA THR A 268 20.64 5.55 8.28
C THR A 268 20.01 4.77 9.44
N HIS A 269 20.64 3.70 9.93
CA HIS A 269 20.16 2.94 11.10
C HIS A 269 18.75 2.36 10.93
N VAL A 270 18.42 1.96 9.71
CA VAL A 270 17.13 1.35 9.41
C VAL A 270 17.23 -0.13 9.75
N ASP A 271 16.34 -0.63 10.61
CA ASP A 271 16.27 -2.05 11.00
C ASP A 271 15.14 -2.81 10.28
N TRP A 272 14.50 -2.16 9.31
CA TRP A 272 13.47 -2.75 8.46
C TRP A 272 14.11 -3.76 7.48
N PRO A 273 13.67 -5.03 7.47
CA PRO A 273 14.44 -6.10 6.84
C PRO A 273 14.30 -6.22 5.32
N TYR A 274 13.30 -5.57 4.70
CA TYR A 274 13.00 -5.74 3.27
C TYR A 274 12.61 -4.44 2.59
N TYR A 275 13.13 -4.21 1.38
CA TYR A 275 12.69 -3.09 0.53
C TYR A 275 11.32 -3.32 -0.10
N SER A 276 10.81 -4.56 -0.14
CA SER A 276 9.50 -4.89 -0.71
C SER A 276 8.91 -6.14 -0.08
N ASP A 277 7.59 -6.31 -0.19
CA ASP A 277 6.86 -7.53 0.20
C ASP A 277 7.15 -8.73 -0.73
N HIS A 278 7.97 -8.53 -1.76
CA HIS A 278 8.49 -9.55 -2.66
C HIS A 278 9.88 -10.08 -2.26
N GLY A 279 10.41 -9.66 -1.11
CA GLY A 279 11.60 -10.27 -0.51
C GLY A 279 12.92 -9.63 -0.90
N THR A 280 12.92 -8.45 -1.53
CA THR A 280 14.15 -7.67 -1.74
C THR A 280 14.76 -7.36 -0.37
N PRO A 281 15.89 -7.97 0.02
CA PRO A 281 16.43 -7.85 1.37
C PRO A 281 17.04 -6.48 1.60
N GLN A 282 17.05 -6.02 2.85
CA GLN A 282 17.70 -4.77 3.27
C GLN A 282 18.73 -5.08 4.36
N SER A 283 19.93 -4.50 4.23
CA SER A 283 20.97 -4.64 5.24
C SER A 283 20.99 -3.47 6.23
N ASP A 284 21.66 -3.67 7.36
CA ASP A 284 21.96 -2.63 8.35
C ASP A 284 22.95 -1.56 7.83
N GLN A 285 23.51 -1.75 6.64
CA GLN A 285 24.36 -0.78 5.94
C GLN A 285 23.58 0.07 4.93
N ALA A 286 22.26 -0.09 4.86
CA ALA A 286 21.40 0.74 4.02
C ALA A 286 21.49 2.22 4.43
N ARG A 287 21.66 3.07 3.41
CA ARG A 287 21.67 4.52 3.51
C ARG A 287 20.74 5.11 2.46
N TYR A 288 19.98 6.13 2.85
CA TYR A 288 19.13 6.90 1.96
C TYR A 288 19.56 8.35 1.92
N ASP A 289 19.80 8.86 0.72
CA ASP A 289 19.98 10.29 0.48
C ASP A 289 18.77 10.80 -0.30
N GLU A 290 17.89 11.51 0.40
CA GLU A 290 16.58 11.98 -0.04
C GLU A 290 16.61 13.49 -0.33
N THR A 291 15.82 13.93 -1.30
CA THR A 291 15.57 15.37 -1.55
C THR A 291 14.07 15.64 -1.64
N PHE A 292 13.63 16.76 -1.06
CA PHE A 292 12.24 17.21 -1.11
C PHE A 292 12.21 18.66 -1.57
N ARG A 293 11.52 18.93 -2.67
CA ARG A 293 11.35 20.28 -3.20
C ARG A 293 9.99 20.46 -3.85
N VAL A 294 9.46 21.67 -3.79
CA VAL A 294 8.23 22.01 -4.53
C VAL A 294 8.62 22.52 -5.91
N VAL A 295 7.95 22.04 -6.95
CA VAL A 295 8.15 22.50 -8.33
C VAL A 295 6.84 22.98 -8.94
N GLY A 296 6.93 23.85 -9.95
CA GLY A 296 5.78 24.33 -10.70
C GLY A 296 5.26 25.72 -10.31
N GLU A 297 6.14 26.66 -9.96
CA GLU A 297 5.75 28.06 -9.72
C GLU A 297 4.99 28.64 -10.92
N GLY A 298 3.74 29.08 -10.71
CA GLY A 298 2.83 29.58 -11.76
C GLY A 298 1.76 28.59 -12.24
N GLY A 299 1.78 27.34 -11.75
CA GLY A 299 0.75 26.31 -11.94
C GLY A 299 0.31 25.65 -10.62
N GLU A 300 -0.19 24.42 -10.66
CA GLU A 300 -0.43 23.63 -9.44
C GLU A 300 0.91 23.10 -8.89
N PRO A 301 1.30 23.47 -7.66
CA PRO A 301 2.58 23.06 -7.10
C PRO A 301 2.61 21.55 -6.85
N VAL A 302 3.69 20.85 -7.20
CA VAL A 302 3.87 19.43 -6.87
C VAL A 302 5.13 19.24 -6.03
N LEU A 303 5.09 18.30 -5.08
CA LEU A 303 6.27 17.85 -4.35
C LEU A 303 7.05 16.91 -5.26
N HIS A 304 8.26 17.29 -5.64
CA HIS A 304 9.25 16.38 -6.23
C HIS A 304 10.07 15.78 -5.09
N TYR A 305 10.00 14.47 -4.95
CA TYR A 305 10.84 13.70 -4.05
C TYR A 305 11.77 12.81 -4.86
N ALA A 306 13.03 12.78 -4.46
CA ALA A 306 14.01 11.83 -4.97
C ALA A 306 14.70 11.13 -3.82
N ILE A 307 15.09 9.87 -4.04
CA ILE A 307 15.87 9.07 -3.11
C ILE A 307 16.95 8.30 -3.85
N THR A 308 18.16 8.34 -3.30
CA THR A 308 19.25 7.46 -3.67
C THR A 308 19.47 6.44 -2.56
N ILE A 309 19.37 5.16 -2.90
CA ILE A 309 19.54 4.03 -1.99
C ILE A 309 20.94 3.44 -2.18
N SER A 310 21.73 3.44 -1.12
CA SER A 310 23.04 2.78 -1.08
C SER A 310 23.01 1.65 -0.07
N ASP A 311 23.13 0.41 -0.53
CA ASP A 311 23.21 -0.79 0.31
C ASP A 311 24.22 -1.76 -0.32
N PRO A 312 25.52 -1.62 0.01
CA PRO A 312 26.58 -2.36 -0.66
C PRO A 312 26.57 -3.86 -0.36
N VAL A 313 25.78 -4.29 0.63
CA VAL A 313 25.55 -5.71 0.91
C VAL A 313 24.58 -6.29 -0.10
N VAL A 314 23.57 -5.53 -0.53
CA VAL A 314 22.47 -6.03 -1.36
C VAL A 314 22.64 -5.66 -2.83
N PHE A 315 23.03 -4.43 -3.14
CA PHE A 315 23.13 -3.91 -4.50
C PHE A 315 24.58 -3.58 -4.88
N PRO A 316 25.01 -3.86 -6.14
CA PRO A 316 26.36 -3.55 -6.60
C PRO A 316 26.57 -2.04 -6.82
N GLU A 317 25.50 -1.30 -7.12
CA GLU A 317 25.50 0.14 -7.34
C GLU A 317 24.30 0.80 -6.64
N PRO A 318 24.38 2.08 -6.27
CA PRO A 318 23.24 2.79 -5.71
C PRO A 318 22.05 2.84 -6.67
N LEU A 319 20.84 2.69 -6.13
CA LEU A 319 19.59 2.82 -6.88
C LEU A 319 19.03 4.23 -6.73
N HIS A 320 18.41 4.75 -7.78
CA HIS A 320 17.84 6.10 -7.77
C HIS A 320 16.38 6.10 -8.21
N PHE A 321 15.53 6.76 -7.42
CA PHE A 321 14.09 6.86 -7.67
C PHE A 321 13.61 8.29 -7.50
N GLU A 322 12.67 8.69 -8.34
CA GLU A 322 11.98 9.98 -8.25
C GLU A 322 10.48 9.79 -8.39
N TYR A 323 9.71 10.55 -7.62
CA TYR A 323 8.26 10.64 -7.79
C TYR A 323 7.74 12.04 -7.49
N THR A 324 6.55 12.33 -8.01
CA THR A 324 5.83 13.57 -7.72
C THR A 324 4.56 13.29 -6.95
N ARG A 325 4.21 14.17 -5.99
CA ARG A 325 2.92 14.16 -5.29
C ARG A 325 2.19 15.47 -5.50
N THR A 326 0.88 15.40 -5.70
CA THR A 326 0.00 16.57 -5.82
C THR A 326 -0.45 17.07 -4.45
N PRO A 327 -0.82 18.34 -4.26
CA PRO A 327 -1.32 18.83 -2.98
C PRO A 327 -2.68 18.20 -2.63
N LEU A 328 -2.90 17.91 -1.35
CA LEU A 328 -4.21 17.47 -0.81
C LEU A 328 -4.65 18.35 0.35
N PRO A 329 -4.92 19.65 0.11
CA PRO A 329 -5.26 20.58 1.19
C PRO A 329 -6.55 20.14 1.88
N GLY A 330 -6.58 20.22 3.20
CA GLY A 330 -7.73 19.87 4.02
C GLY A 330 -7.80 18.39 4.40
N TYR A 331 -6.78 17.60 4.08
CA TYR A 331 -6.75 16.20 4.47
C TYR A 331 -6.63 16.04 6.00
N GLU A 332 -7.42 15.13 6.55
CA GLU A 332 -7.37 14.78 7.96
C GLU A 332 -6.61 13.46 8.16
N PHE A 333 -5.42 13.55 8.77
CA PHE A 333 -4.66 12.39 9.22
C PHE A 333 -5.30 11.81 10.49
N ARG A 334 -6.15 10.80 10.29
CA ARG A 334 -6.72 9.99 11.38
C ARG A 334 -5.84 8.78 11.65
N PRO A 335 -5.87 8.23 12.88
CA PRO A 335 -5.21 6.96 13.16
C PRO A 335 -5.68 5.88 12.18
N TYR A 336 -4.73 5.15 11.61
CA TYR A 336 -4.95 3.99 10.78
C TYR A 336 -5.40 2.81 11.65
N GLY A 337 -4.75 2.57 12.78
CA GLY A 337 -5.20 1.53 13.72
C GLY A 337 -5.23 0.14 13.07
N CYS A 338 -4.10 -0.26 12.51
CA CYS A 338 -3.93 -1.60 11.93
C CYS A 338 -4.03 -2.66 13.04
N THR A 339 -4.74 -3.76 12.77
CA THR A 339 -4.86 -4.90 13.68
C THR A 339 -4.83 -6.19 12.86
N ALA A 340 -3.72 -6.92 12.94
CA ALA A 340 -3.50 -8.15 12.19
C ALA A 340 -4.39 -9.29 12.70
N GLU A 341 -4.47 -9.45 14.02
CA GLU A 341 -5.22 -10.54 14.63
C GLU A 341 -6.69 -10.18 14.83
N TRP A 342 -7.54 -11.13 14.51
CA TRP A 342 -8.94 -11.11 14.92
C TRP A 342 -8.97 -11.55 16.39
N GLU A 343 -8.64 -10.65 17.32
CA GLU A 343 -8.83 -10.95 18.75
C GLU A 343 -10.32 -11.22 18.97
N ASP A 344 -10.65 -12.38 19.55
CA ASP A 344 -11.95 -12.56 20.19
C ASP A 344 -12.06 -11.45 21.23
N PHE A 345 -12.83 -10.40 20.93
CA PHE A 345 -13.13 -9.33 21.89
C PHE A 345 -13.95 -9.95 23.03
N ALA A 346 -13.26 -10.53 24.01
CA ALA A 346 -13.79 -10.76 25.33
C ALA A 346 -13.81 -9.41 26.06
N GLY A 347 -14.85 -8.62 25.80
CA GLY A 347 -15.14 -7.36 26.47
C GLY A 347 -16.62 -7.07 26.50
#